data_AF-A0A954GHY4-F1
#
_entry.id   AF-A0A954GHY4-F1
#
_cell.length_a   1.000
_cell.length_b   1.000
_cell.length_c   1.000
_cell.angle_alpha   90.00
_cell.angle_beta   90.00
_cell.angle_gamma   90.00
#
_symmetry.space_group_name_H-M   'P 1'
#
loop_
_entity.id
_entity.type
_entity.pdbx_description
1 polymer ?
#
loop_
_entity_poly.entity_id
_entity_poly.type
_entity_poly.pdbx_seq_one_letter_code
_entity_poly.pdbx_strand_id
1 'polypeptide(L)'
;MKRFFLGVLTGIVITIMVAGVSGYVLLRPTMPSGKAERLFAAVAPAESHPRLAEQTAIFAKRIEEVSPGVHVAIGYGLANVVIIEASEGLILIDALESIDAAEGLLPEISDIRNRTGKEITDVIYSHYHPDHVFGSGVLLREQTVSPRIWAHEHTADNVHEMVNVLRPITFARGMRQFGVYLPEESFENAGIGPSLHFSHNAGIHYLEPNETIGERFEGTIAGEPVIIQHAPGETTDQLFIFLKDRNILLPADNYYHSFPNLYAIRGTPYRDIQEWASSIDLMIAMNAEIMVPQHTQPVIGKEVIREHLTNYRDAIQYVHDQTIRMINRGMTPDEIAETIELPPHLKNLPYLQEFYGRVDWSARAVFAGTLGWFSGDPQDLLPVSKKREAELMVRLAGNTDRLREEFTKTMEQGEPAWALILATHLDRLGESDAGTLRAAALVALGEREISATGRNYFLTSAAEAVGFKIPPSTSLHTPVEVFDEFPLGNFLRSLQVSLKAEDVLNLETAFGYRFTDTGEEFTMRIRRGVAIVSEGLSDDRAGTLITTSRTFKEIAMNRLKPAAALATGRIEVDGGVTALTRFLGYFDPR
;
A
#
# COMPACT_ATOMS: atom_id res chain seq x y z
N MET A 1 27.75 -56.63 6.64
CA MET A 1 26.27 -56.55 6.67
C MET A 1 25.67 -55.40 7.49
N LYS A 2 26.39 -54.76 8.44
CA LYS A 2 25.90 -53.61 9.22
C LYS A 2 26.11 -52.21 8.62
N ARG A 3 26.77 -52.09 7.45
CA ARG A 3 26.99 -50.79 6.75
C ARG A 3 26.01 -50.49 5.61
N PHE A 4 25.15 -51.45 5.24
CA PHE A 4 24.17 -51.25 4.17
C PHE A 4 22.81 -50.74 4.70
N PHE A 5 22.47 -51.02 5.97
CA PHE A 5 21.21 -50.58 6.59
C PHE A 5 21.20 -49.12 7.09
N LEU A 6 22.36 -48.50 7.29
CA LEU A 6 22.44 -47.10 7.75
C LEU A 6 22.23 -46.08 6.61
N GLY A 7 22.57 -46.45 5.36
CA GLY A 7 22.35 -45.60 4.19
C GLY A 7 20.87 -45.52 3.76
N VAL A 8 20.10 -46.60 3.95
CA VAL A 8 18.69 -46.66 3.56
C VAL A 8 17.79 -45.94 4.57
N LEU A 9 18.09 -46.00 5.88
CA LEU A 9 17.33 -45.24 6.89
C LEU A 9 17.57 -43.73 6.82
N THR A 10 18.82 -43.30 6.55
CA THR A 10 19.16 -41.87 6.41
C THR A 10 18.54 -41.27 5.14
N GLY A 11 18.49 -42.04 4.04
CA GLY A 11 17.80 -41.65 2.82
C GLY A 11 16.27 -41.55 2.97
N ILE A 12 15.64 -42.44 3.74
CA ILE A 12 14.18 -42.42 3.97
C ILE A 12 13.78 -41.28 4.92
N VAL A 13 14.56 -40.96 5.95
CA VAL A 13 14.29 -39.83 6.86
C VAL A 13 14.48 -38.49 6.14
N ILE A 14 15.50 -38.36 5.26
CA ILE A 14 15.66 -37.17 4.41
C ILE A 14 14.54 -37.06 3.38
N THR A 15 14.07 -38.17 2.79
CA THR A 15 12.97 -38.16 1.82
C THR A 15 11.62 -37.82 2.48
N ILE A 16 11.38 -38.25 3.72
CA ILE A 16 10.17 -37.92 4.48
C ILE A 16 10.23 -36.47 5.01
N MET A 17 11.40 -35.95 5.40
CA MET A 17 11.56 -34.52 5.74
C MET A 17 11.45 -33.61 4.51
N VAL A 18 12.00 -34.03 3.36
CA VAL A 18 11.82 -33.34 2.08
C VAL A 18 10.36 -33.42 1.64
N ALA A 19 9.63 -34.50 1.88
CA ALA A 19 8.19 -34.56 1.59
C ALA A 19 7.33 -33.75 2.57
N GLY A 20 7.71 -33.63 3.84
CA GLY A 20 7.01 -32.82 4.83
C GLY A 20 7.23 -31.31 4.66
N VAL A 21 8.43 -30.90 4.26
CA VAL A 21 8.78 -29.48 4.02
C VAL A 21 8.53 -29.07 2.56
N SER A 22 8.71 -29.97 1.58
CA SER A 22 8.41 -29.68 0.17
C SER A 22 6.96 -29.94 -0.18
N GLY A 23 6.26 -30.87 0.49
CA GLY A 23 4.82 -31.09 0.29
C GLY A 23 3.95 -29.90 0.73
N TYR A 24 4.46 -29.07 1.63
CA TYR A 24 3.80 -27.82 2.06
C TYR A 24 4.15 -26.62 1.16
N VAL A 25 5.17 -26.73 0.31
CA VAL A 25 5.71 -25.64 -0.53
C VAL A 25 5.54 -25.92 -2.05
N LEU A 26 5.17 -27.15 -2.44
CA LEU A 26 4.99 -27.55 -3.86
C LEU A 26 3.56 -27.41 -4.40
N LEU A 27 2.64 -26.77 -3.68
CA LEU A 27 1.33 -26.40 -4.21
C LEU A 27 1.19 -24.87 -4.29
N ARG A 28 2.06 -24.22 -5.07
CA ARG A 28 1.69 -22.95 -5.70
C ARG A 28 1.23 -23.24 -7.12
N PRO A 29 -0.05 -23.00 -7.47
CA PRO A 29 -0.36 -22.77 -8.85
C PRO A 29 0.29 -21.43 -9.21
N THR A 30 1.38 -21.44 -9.97
CA THR A 30 1.50 -20.38 -10.96
C THR A 30 0.22 -20.50 -11.79
N MET A 31 -0.68 -19.53 -11.68
CA MET A 31 -1.79 -19.46 -12.62
C MET A 31 -1.11 -19.35 -13.99
N PRO A 32 -1.30 -20.32 -14.91
CA PRO A 32 -0.82 -20.14 -16.27
C PRO A 32 -1.35 -18.78 -16.75
N SER A 33 -0.55 -17.97 -17.44
CA SER A 33 -0.93 -16.62 -17.90
C SER A 33 -2.37 -16.58 -18.45
N GLY A 34 -2.73 -17.59 -19.26
CA GLY A 34 -4.07 -17.71 -19.83
C GLY A 34 -5.20 -18.13 -18.87
N LYS A 35 -4.97 -18.46 -17.60
CA LYS A 35 -6.04 -18.73 -16.60
C LYS A 35 -6.44 -17.45 -15.87
N ALA A 36 -5.49 -16.58 -15.55
CA ALA A 36 -5.80 -15.27 -14.96
C ALA A 36 -6.57 -14.41 -15.97
N GLU A 37 -6.10 -14.32 -17.21
CA GLU A 37 -6.80 -13.67 -18.33
C GLU A 37 -8.22 -14.22 -18.51
N ARG A 38 -8.41 -15.55 -18.44
CA ARG A 38 -9.74 -16.17 -18.54
C ARG A 38 -10.67 -15.81 -17.38
N LEU A 39 -10.13 -15.57 -16.18
CA LEU A 39 -10.93 -15.17 -15.03
C LEU A 39 -11.32 -13.70 -15.12
N PHE A 40 -10.42 -12.84 -15.57
CA PHE A 40 -10.76 -11.45 -15.88
C PHE A 40 -11.76 -11.37 -17.03
N ALA A 41 -11.62 -12.17 -18.10
CA ALA A 41 -12.61 -12.24 -19.18
C ALA A 41 -13.98 -12.80 -18.74
N ALA A 42 -14.04 -13.54 -17.62
CA ALA A 42 -15.31 -14.00 -17.04
C ALA A 42 -16.02 -12.88 -16.25
N VAL A 43 -15.30 -11.83 -15.89
CA VAL A 43 -15.85 -10.55 -15.44
C VAL A 43 -16.12 -9.75 -16.73
N ALA A 44 -17.37 -9.40 -17.01
CA ALA A 44 -17.67 -8.62 -18.22
C ALA A 44 -16.86 -7.31 -18.23
N PRO A 45 -16.39 -6.82 -19.40
CA PRO A 45 -15.79 -5.50 -19.50
C PRO A 45 -16.74 -4.47 -18.91
N ALA A 46 -16.25 -3.68 -17.95
CA ALA A 46 -17.05 -2.68 -17.25
C ALA A 46 -16.80 -1.31 -17.88
N GLU A 47 -17.85 -0.61 -18.30
CA GLU A 47 -17.70 0.77 -18.75
C GLU A 47 -17.29 1.68 -17.57
N SER A 48 -16.42 2.66 -17.82
CA SER A 48 -16.00 3.62 -16.80
C SER A 48 -17.01 4.74 -16.62
N HIS A 49 -17.10 5.28 -15.40
CA HIS A 49 -17.90 6.47 -15.16
C HIS A 49 -17.38 7.61 -16.07
N PRO A 50 -18.23 8.33 -16.83
CA PRO A 50 -17.76 9.25 -17.87
C PRO A 50 -16.75 10.30 -17.38
N ARG A 51 -16.99 10.89 -16.21
CA ARG A 51 -16.04 11.86 -15.61
C ARG A 51 -14.69 11.24 -15.24
N LEU A 52 -14.68 9.96 -14.82
CA LEU A 52 -13.44 9.27 -14.48
C LEU A 52 -12.63 8.97 -15.75
N ALA A 53 -13.31 8.63 -16.85
CA ALA A 53 -12.67 8.48 -18.15
C ALA A 53 -12.12 9.82 -18.69
N GLU A 54 -12.87 10.91 -18.54
CA GLU A 54 -12.42 12.26 -18.92
C GLU A 54 -11.17 12.68 -18.12
N GLN A 55 -11.10 12.34 -16.83
CA GLN A 55 -9.94 12.60 -15.96
C GLN A 55 -8.65 11.99 -16.52
N THR A 56 -8.70 10.84 -17.21
CA THR A 56 -7.52 10.15 -17.76
C THR A 56 -6.65 11.06 -18.63
N ALA A 57 -7.26 12.02 -19.33
CA ALA A 57 -6.53 12.96 -20.20
C ALA A 57 -5.46 13.78 -19.44
N ILE A 58 -5.65 14.04 -18.14
CA ILE A 58 -4.71 14.86 -17.38
C ILE A 58 -3.37 14.14 -17.14
N PHE A 59 -3.39 12.81 -17.18
CA PHE A 59 -2.26 11.91 -16.95
C PHE A 59 -1.46 11.58 -18.21
N ALA A 60 -1.77 12.21 -19.36
CA ALA A 60 -1.06 11.97 -20.60
C ALA A 60 0.45 12.15 -20.43
N LYS A 61 1.20 11.08 -20.74
CA LYS A 61 2.64 10.97 -20.54
C LYS A 61 3.40 12.09 -21.26
N ARG A 62 4.11 12.95 -20.52
CA ARG A 62 4.89 14.08 -21.07
C ARG A 62 5.89 14.63 -20.05
N ILE A 63 6.91 15.34 -20.54
CA ILE A 63 7.73 16.25 -19.75
C ILE A 63 7.23 17.67 -20.01
N GLU A 64 6.93 18.42 -18.95
CA GLU A 64 6.47 19.81 -19.02
C GLU A 64 7.46 20.73 -18.31
N GLU A 65 8.01 21.72 -19.02
CA GLU A 65 8.85 22.77 -18.42
C GLU A 65 7.96 23.93 -17.93
N VAL A 66 7.66 23.95 -16.63
CA VAL A 66 6.71 24.91 -16.04
C VAL A 66 7.35 26.28 -15.78
N SER A 67 8.67 26.31 -15.66
CA SER A 67 9.51 27.49 -15.47
C SER A 67 10.91 27.14 -16.01
N PRO A 68 11.72 28.11 -16.48
CA PRO A 68 13.04 27.81 -17.05
C PRO A 68 13.88 26.90 -16.16
N GLY A 69 14.18 25.68 -16.60
CA GLY A 69 14.94 24.69 -15.83
C GLY A 69 14.17 23.94 -14.74
N VAL A 70 12.84 23.99 -14.71
CA VAL A 70 11.99 23.18 -13.83
C VAL A 70 11.07 22.31 -14.68
N HIS A 71 11.36 21.01 -14.71
CA HIS A 71 10.68 20.03 -15.56
C HIS A 71 9.84 19.09 -14.70
N VAL A 72 8.65 18.75 -15.17
CA VAL A 72 7.73 17.83 -14.49
C VAL A 72 7.46 16.65 -15.40
N ALA A 73 7.82 15.46 -14.96
CA ALA A 73 7.53 14.22 -15.64
C ALA A 73 6.16 13.69 -15.23
N ILE A 74 5.16 13.90 -16.08
CA ILE A 74 3.77 13.51 -15.83
C ILE A 74 3.49 12.19 -16.55
N GLY A 75 2.84 11.25 -15.86
CA GLY A 75 2.34 10.01 -16.46
C GLY A 75 3.42 8.95 -16.73
N TYR A 76 4.58 9.04 -16.06
CA TYR A 76 5.63 8.01 -16.10
C TYR A 76 5.45 6.92 -15.03
N GLY A 77 4.61 7.17 -14.03
CA GLY A 77 4.15 6.25 -12.99
C GLY A 77 2.92 6.86 -12.30
N LEU A 78 2.56 6.37 -11.12
CA LEU A 78 1.44 6.95 -10.35
C LEU A 78 1.73 8.41 -9.95
N ALA A 79 2.94 8.66 -9.48
CA ALA A 79 3.45 9.98 -9.12
C ALA A 79 4.19 10.65 -10.29
N ASN A 80 4.29 11.97 -10.20
CA ASN A 80 5.15 12.81 -11.02
C ASN A 80 6.55 12.87 -10.40
N VAL A 81 7.57 13.07 -11.24
CA VAL A 81 8.93 13.42 -10.79
C VAL A 81 9.23 14.85 -11.24
N VAL A 82 9.71 15.69 -10.33
CA VAL A 82 10.16 17.05 -10.68
C VAL A 82 11.67 17.09 -10.78
N ILE A 83 12.18 17.66 -11.86
CA ILE A 83 13.61 17.75 -12.19
C ILE A 83 13.98 19.23 -12.25
N ILE A 84 14.85 19.68 -11.35
CA ILE A 84 15.26 21.07 -11.23
C ILE A 84 16.71 21.22 -11.67
N GLU A 85 16.95 22.08 -12.66
CA GLU A 85 18.27 22.52 -13.07
C GLU A 85 18.77 23.63 -12.14
N ALA A 86 19.44 23.23 -11.06
CA ALA A 86 20.12 24.13 -10.14
C ALA A 86 21.54 24.46 -10.65
N SER A 87 22.23 25.44 -10.05
CA SER A 87 23.54 25.87 -10.59
C SER A 87 24.66 24.85 -10.40
N GLU A 88 24.59 24.02 -9.35
CA GLU A 88 25.65 23.06 -8.96
C GLU A 88 25.31 21.61 -9.35
N GLY A 89 24.08 21.33 -9.79
CA GLY A 89 23.61 19.98 -10.09
C GLY A 89 22.14 19.94 -10.50
N LEU A 90 21.62 18.75 -10.75
CA LEU A 90 20.19 18.49 -10.86
C LEU A 90 19.63 18.07 -9.50
N ILE A 91 18.43 18.54 -9.18
CA ILE A 91 17.65 18.10 -8.02
C ILE A 91 16.46 17.31 -8.53
N LEU A 92 16.26 16.09 -8.01
CA LEU A 92 15.01 15.36 -8.21
C LEU A 92 14.10 15.51 -7.01
N ILE A 93 12.81 15.71 -7.25
CA ILE A 93 11.77 15.57 -6.24
C ILE A 93 11.00 14.31 -6.57
N ASP A 94 11.06 13.35 -5.64
CA ASP A 94 10.52 12.00 -5.75
C ASP A 94 11.12 11.15 -6.89
N ALA A 95 10.74 9.87 -6.92
CA ALA A 95 11.47 8.85 -7.68
C ALA A 95 10.62 7.68 -8.21
N LEU A 96 9.29 7.79 -8.32
CA LEU A 96 8.38 6.75 -8.82
C LEU A 96 8.31 5.48 -7.94
N GLU A 97 7.39 4.58 -8.28
CA GLU A 97 7.00 3.41 -7.49
C GLU A 97 7.84 2.15 -7.68
N SER A 98 8.64 2.08 -8.75
CA SER A 98 9.25 0.81 -9.17
C SER A 98 10.45 0.97 -10.09
N ILE A 99 11.15 -0.16 -10.28
CA ILE A 99 12.23 -0.27 -11.28
C ILE A 99 11.66 0.00 -12.67
N ASP A 100 10.56 -0.65 -13.03
CA ASP A 100 9.90 -0.49 -14.35
C ASP A 100 9.52 0.95 -14.66
N ALA A 101 8.84 1.64 -13.73
CA ALA A 101 8.45 3.05 -13.92
C ALA A 101 9.68 3.95 -14.06
N ALA A 102 10.69 3.76 -13.20
CA ALA A 102 11.93 4.52 -13.24
C ALA A 102 12.74 4.29 -14.53
N GLU A 103 12.83 3.05 -15.01
CA GLU A 103 13.46 2.75 -16.30
C GLU A 103 12.76 3.46 -17.47
N GLY A 104 11.44 3.63 -17.37
CA GLY A 104 10.66 4.40 -18.33
C GLY A 104 10.97 5.90 -18.37
N LEU A 105 11.52 6.48 -17.30
CA LEU A 105 11.89 7.90 -17.18
C LEU A 105 13.37 8.18 -17.46
N LEU A 106 14.23 7.16 -17.35
CA LEU A 106 15.68 7.29 -17.56
C LEU A 106 16.10 8.00 -18.87
N PRO A 107 15.44 7.78 -20.03
CA PRO A 107 15.81 8.47 -21.26
C PRO A 107 15.71 10.00 -21.14
N GLU A 108 14.68 10.50 -20.47
CA GLU A 108 14.46 11.95 -20.29
C GLU A 108 15.49 12.53 -19.32
N ILE A 109 15.74 11.85 -18.20
CA ILE A 109 16.79 12.26 -17.25
C ILE A 109 18.15 12.29 -17.93
N SER A 110 18.45 11.28 -18.76
CA SER A 110 19.71 11.21 -19.51
C SER A 110 19.84 12.35 -20.51
N ASP A 111 18.77 12.71 -21.22
CA ASP A 111 18.75 13.88 -22.11
C ASP A 111 19.04 15.17 -21.34
N ILE A 112 18.37 15.38 -20.20
CA ILE A 112 18.58 16.55 -19.33
C ILE A 112 20.03 16.60 -18.82
N ARG A 113 20.59 15.48 -18.34
CA ARG A 113 22.00 15.41 -17.92
C ARG A 113 22.94 15.74 -19.07
N ASN A 114 22.71 15.20 -20.26
CA ASN A 114 23.56 15.42 -21.43
C ASN A 114 23.53 16.88 -21.92
N ARG A 115 22.36 17.51 -21.99
CA ARG A 115 22.24 18.90 -22.46
C ARG A 115 22.77 19.92 -21.45
N THR A 116 22.70 19.62 -20.16
CA THR A 116 23.17 20.51 -19.08
C THR A 116 24.61 20.25 -18.65
N GLY A 117 25.13 19.05 -18.90
CA GLY A 117 26.41 18.58 -18.35
C GLY A 117 26.39 18.38 -16.83
N LYS A 118 25.21 18.29 -16.21
CA LYS A 118 25.04 18.18 -14.75
C LYS A 118 24.64 16.78 -14.35
N GLU A 119 25.16 16.35 -13.20
CA GLU A 119 24.73 15.13 -12.51
C GLU A 119 23.56 15.42 -11.56
N ILE A 120 22.86 14.37 -11.12
CA ILE A 120 21.89 14.50 -10.02
C ILE A 120 22.68 14.52 -8.71
N THR A 121 22.72 15.67 -8.05
CA THR A 121 23.47 15.84 -6.79
C THR A 121 22.57 15.68 -5.58
N ASP A 122 21.27 15.87 -5.75
CA ASP A 122 20.29 15.90 -4.68
C ASP A 122 18.98 15.25 -5.10
N VAL A 123 18.40 14.45 -4.21
CA VAL A 123 17.02 13.95 -4.30
C VAL A 123 16.30 14.35 -3.04
N ILE A 124 15.06 14.82 -3.16
CA ILE A 124 14.19 15.12 -2.03
C ILE A 124 12.99 14.18 -2.14
N TYR A 125 12.83 13.30 -1.16
CA TYR A 125 11.57 12.56 -0.99
C TYR A 125 10.58 13.47 -0.27
N SER A 126 9.44 13.69 -0.90
CA SER A 126 8.35 14.45 -0.33
C SER A 126 7.73 13.72 0.87
N HIS A 127 7.65 12.38 0.80
CA HIS A 127 7.21 11.50 1.88
C HIS A 127 7.48 10.02 1.57
N TYR A 128 7.20 9.13 2.53
CA TYR A 128 7.56 7.70 2.47
C TYR A 128 6.78 6.80 1.51
N HIS A 129 5.72 7.29 0.85
CA HIS A 129 4.87 6.40 0.08
C HIS A 129 5.63 5.74 -1.09
N PRO A 130 5.28 4.49 -1.45
CA PRO A 130 5.99 3.70 -2.45
C PRO A 130 6.28 4.44 -3.76
N ASP A 131 5.28 5.14 -4.29
CA ASP A 131 5.30 5.90 -5.53
C ASP A 131 6.20 7.12 -5.54
N HIS A 132 6.80 7.47 -4.41
CA HIS A 132 7.71 8.61 -4.29
C HIS A 132 9.16 8.19 -4.11
N VAL A 133 9.44 6.95 -3.67
CA VAL A 133 10.77 6.58 -3.16
C VAL A 133 11.40 5.36 -3.84
N PHE A 134 10.61 4.49 -4.48
CA PHE A 134 11.05 3.15 -4.85
C PHE A 134 11.69 2.96 -6.22
N GLY A 135 11.68 3.96 -7.09
CA GLY A 135 12.48 3.96 -8.31
C GLY A 135 13.85 4.62 -8.15
N SER A 136 14.17 5.15 -6.96
CA SER A 136 15.37 5.97 -6.72
C SER A 136 16.68 5.28 -7.09
N GLY A 137 16.87 4.00 -6.75
CA GLY A 137 18.09 3.26 -7.09
C GLY A 137 18.29 3.06 -8.58
N VAL A 138 17.23 3.17 -9.39
CA VAL A 138 17.32 3.17 -10.85
C VAL A 138 17.67 4.55 -11.38
N LEU A 139 16.97 5.60 -10.94
CA LEU A 139 17.22 6.97 -11.40
C LEU A 139 18.61 7.49 -11.01
N LEU A 140 19.17 6.94 -9.91
CA LEU A 140 20.46 7.32 -9.36
C LEU A 140 21.64 6.45 -9.82
N ARG A 141 21.41 5.49 -10.73
CA ARG A 141 22.49 4.66 -11.28
C ARG A 141 23.35 5.43 -12.28
N GLU A 142 24.58 4.97 -12.46
CA GLU A 142 25.49 5.46 -13.52
C GLU A 142 25.78 6.97 -13.44
N GLN A 143 26.04 7.44 -12.22
CA GLN A 143 26.45 8.82 -11.93
C GLN A 143 27.87 8.86 -11.38
N THR A 144 28.56 9.98 -11.60
CA THR A 144 29.92 10.19 -11.10
C THR A 144 29.99 10.74 -9.67
N VAL A 145 28.84 11.14 -9.11
CA VAL A 145 28.69 11.68 -7.77
C VAL A 145 27.72 10.82 -6.97
N SER A 146 27.93 10.75 -5.65
CA SER A 146 26.93 10.19 -4.74
C SER A 146 25.94 11.30 -4.39
N PRO A 147 24.64 11.17 -4.72
CA PRO A 147 23.67 12.20 -4.38
C PRO A 147 23.40 12.24 -2.88
N ARG A 148 23.05 13.43 -2.38
CA ARG A 148 22.38 13.59 -1.08
C ARG A 148 20.90 13.27 -1.26
N ILE A 149 20.33 12.50 -0.34
CA ILE A 149 18.93 12.09 -0.35
C ILE A 149 18.29 12.67 0.90
N TRP A 150 17.48 13.70 0.70
CA TRP A 150 16.79 14.45 1.73
C TRP A 150 15.39 13.87 1.94
N ALA A 151 14.98 13.73 3.20
CA ALA A 151 13.61 13.40 3.56
C ALA A 151 13.29 13.93 4.96
N HIS A 152 12.04 13.74 5.41
CA HIS A 152 11.72 13.99 6.81
C HIS A 152 12.41 12.94 7.70
N GLU A 153 12.72 13.29 8.95
CA GLU A 153 13.47 12.40 9.86
C GLU A 153 12.76 11.06 10.16
N HIS A 154 11.45 10.98 9.92
CA HIS A 154 10.66 9.75 10.08
C HIS A 154 10.42 8.97 8.78
N THR A 155 10.85 9.47 7.62
CA THR A 155 10.57 8.83 6.33
C THR A 155 11.17 7.42 6.25
N ALA A 156 12.43 7.24 6.65
CA ALA A 156 13.08 5.93 6.62
C ALA A 156 12.36 4.91 7.52
N ASP A 157 12.02 5.31 8.76
CA ASP A 157 11.26 4.47 9.69
C ASP A 157 9.88 4.09 9.13
N ASN A 158 9.19 5.02 8.49
CA ASN A 158 7.91 4.76 7.83
C ASN A 158 8.05 3.80 6.62
N VAL A 159 9.15 3.88 5.85
CA VAL A 159 9.47 2.89 4.80
C VAL A 159 9.76 1.51 5.43
N HIS A 160 10.46 1.46 6.57
CA HIS A 160 10.76 0.20 7.27
C HIS A 160 9.49 -0.53 7.75
N GLU A 161 8.43 0.20 8.06
CA GLU A 161 7.10 -0.35 8.33
C GLU A 161 6.48 -1.06 7.10
N MET A 162 7.04 -0.94 5.90
CA MET A 162 6.62 -1.78 4.77
C MET A 162 6.91 -3.27 4.98
N VAL A 163 7.77 -3.63 5.93
CA VAL A 163 7.96 -5.01 6.43
C VAL A 163 7.31 -5.17 7.82
N ASN A 164 6.12 -4.61 8.00
CA ASN A 164 5.36 -4.77 9.25
C ASN A 164 4.44 -6.00 9.29
N VAL A 165 3.77 -6.15 10.43
CA VAL A 165 2.83 -7.22 10.75
C VAL A 165 1.58 -7.24 9.84
N LEU A 166 1.19 -6.09 9.26
CA LEU A 166 -0.02 -5.95 8.44
C LEU A 166 0.24 -6.06 6.94
N ARG A 167 1.52 -6.11 6.51
CA ARG A 167 1.92 -6.13 5.10
C ARG A 167 1.09 -7.07 4.22
N PRO A 168 0.81 -8.34 4.59
CA PRO A 168 0.08 -9.24 3.70
C PRO A 168 -1.32 -8.73 3.34
N ILE A 169 -2.07 -8.22 4.32
CA ILE A 169 -3.44 -7.76 4.10
C ILE A 169 -3.48 -6.37 3.47
N THR A 170 -2.62 -5.44 3.88
CA THR A 170 -2.56 -4.09 3.29
C THR A 170 -2.07 -4.14 1.84
N PHE A 171 -1.14 -5.04 1.50
CA PHE A 171 -0.71 -5.29 0.13
C PHE A 171 -1.86 -5.79 -0.74
N ALA A 172 -2.54 -6.87 -0.33
CA ALA A 172 -3.66 -7.41 -1.11
C ALA A 172 -4.77 -6.38 -1.33
N ARG A 173 -5.11 -5.60 -0.30
CA ARG A 173 -6.09 -4.51 -0.43
C ARG A 173 -5.57 -3.35 -1.30
N GLY A 174 -4.28 -3.05 -1.27
CA GLY A 174 -3.64 -2.08 -2.16
C GLY A 174 -3.71 -2.49 -3.63
N MET A 175 -3.45 -3.76 -3.95
CA MET A 175 -3.56 -4.28 -5.31
C MET A 175 -4.99 -4.18 -5.86
N ARG A 176 -6.01 -4.33 -5.00
CA ARG A 176 -7.41 -4.03 -5.35
C ARG A 176 -7.63 -2.55 -5.59
N GLN A 177 -7.20 -1.71 -4.64
CA GLN A 177 -7.37 -0.25 -4.69
C GLN A 177 -6.80 0.35 -5.97
N PHE A 178 -5.61 -0.08 -6.38
CA PHE A 178 -4.92 0.46 -7.55
C PHE A 178 -5.14 -0.36 -8.82
N GLY A 179 -5.95 -1.41 -8.77
CA GLY A 179 -6.28 -2.19 -9.97
C GLY A 179 -5.08 -2.84 -10.66
N VAL A 180 -3.99 -3.13 -9.93
CA VAL A 180 -2.67 -3.52 -10.49
C VAL A 180 -2.73 -4.75 -11.40
N TYR A 181 -3.73 -5.60 -11.22
CA TYR A 181 -3.91 -6.82 -12.01
C TYR A 181 -5.13 -6.77 -12.94
N LEU A 182 -5.87 -5.66 -12.97
CA LEU A 182 -6.94 -5.49 -13.95
C LEU A 182 -6.34 -5.45 -15.35
N PRO A 183 -7.00 -6.06 -16.34
CA PRO A 183 -6.56 -5.95 -17.71
C PRO A 183 -6.79 -4.52 -18.22
N GLU A 184 -6.01 -4.11 -19.22
CA GLU A 184 -6.01 -2.74 -19.76
C GLU A 184 -7.42 -2.31 -20.19
N GLU A 185 -8.21 -3.20 -20.80
CA GLU A 185 -9.58 -2.91 -21.23
C GLU A 185 -10.58 -2.65 -20.08
N SER A 186 -10.23 -3.00 -18.84
CA SER A 186 -11.09 -2.80 -17.65
C SER A 186 -10.51 -1.77 -16.68
N PHE A 187 -9.27 -1.35 -16.88
CA PHE A 187 -8.57 -0.38 -16.06
C PHE A 187 -8.63 1.00 -16.72
N GLU A 188 -9.02 2.02 -15.96
CA GLU A 188 -9.14 3.39 -16.47
C GLU A 188 -7.96 4.24 -16.03
N ASN A 189 -7.86 4.49 -14.72
CA ASN A 189 -6.74 5.15 -14.07
C ASN A 189 -6.75 4.87 -12.55
N ALA A 190 -5.85 5.50 -11.79
CA ALA A 190 -5.77 5.40 -10.34
C ALA A 190 -6.27 6.65 -9.59
N GLY A 191 -6.95 7.58 -10.26
CA GLY A 191 -7.57 8.78 -9.70
C GLY A 191 -6.62 9.97 -9.53
N ILE A 192 -5.36 9.71 -9.14
CA ILE A 192 -4.29 10.71 -8.99
C ILE A 192 -3.15 10.55 -10.01
N GLY A 193 -3.13 9.44 -10.74
CA GLY A 193 -2.18 9.16 -11.81
C GLY A 193 -2.70 8.07 -12.76
N PRO A 194 -1.96 7.74 -13.83
CA PRO A 194 -2.39 6.76 -14.82
C PRO A 194 -2.50 5.37 -14.21
N SER A 195 -1.43 4.85 -13.60
CA SER A 195 -1.40 3.49 -13.07
C SER A 195 -0.30 3.36 -12.02
N LEU A 196 -0.48 2.44 -11.07
CA LEU A 196 0.57 2.07 -10.12
C LEU A 196 1.33 0.84 -10.64
N HIS A 197 2.59 1.03 -11.04
CA HIS A 197 3.46 -0.02 -11.54
C HIS A 197 4.08 -0.82 -10.39
N PHE A 198 3.26 -1.57 -9.66
CA PHE A 198 3.68 -2.26 -8.42
C PHE A 198 3.39 -3.76 -8.43
N SER A 199 3.63 -4.40 -9.58
CA SER A 199 3.48 -5.85 -9.76
C SER A 199 4.76 -6.61 -9.44
N HIS A 200 4.67 -7.94 -9.34
CA HIS A 200 5.83 -8.83 -9.19
C HIS A 200 6.94 -8.61 -10.23
N ASN A 201 6.59 -8.18 -11.44
CA ASN A 201 7.53 -7.93 -12.52
C ASN A 201 8.11 -6.52 -12.50
N ALA A 202 7.41 -5.56 -11.89
CA ALA A 202 7.82 -4.15 -11.87
C ALA A 202 9.01 -3.92 -10.93
N GLY A 203 9.00 -4.62 -9.80
CA GLY A 203 10.05 -4.59 -8.78
C GLY A 203 10.29 -3.23 -8.12
N ILE A 204 11.13 -3.17 -7.08
CA ILE A 204 11.43 -1.92 -6.36
C ILE A 204 12.94 -1.79 -6.13
N HIS A 205 13.47 -0.58 -6.14
CA HIS A 205 14.86 -0.27 -5.81
C HIS A 205 14.94 1.07 -5.05
N TYR A 206 14.91 0.96 -3.73
CA TYR A 206 14.95 2.09 -2.79
C TYR A 206 16.38 2.40 -2.36
N LEU A 207 16.71 3.68 -2.23
CA LEU A 207 17.89 4.18 -1.54
C LEU A 207 17.44 4.98 -0.32
N GLU A 208 18.05 4.71 0.83
CA GLU A 208 17.66 5.39 2.08
C GLU A 208 18.13 6.84 2.12
N PRO A 209 17.34 7.77 2.70
CA PRO A 209 17.77 9.13 2.99
C PRO A 209 19.05 9.17 3.82
N ASN A 210 19.94 10.09 3.48
CA ASN A 210 21.17 10.37 4.23
C ASN A 210 21.24 11.81 4.75
N GLU A 211 20.24 12.63 4.41
CA GLU A 211 20.00 13.96 4.96
C GLU A 211 18.56 14.02 5.49
N THR A 212 18.37 14.58 6.68
CA THR A 212 17.06 14.62 7.34
C THR A 212 16.61 16.03 7.65
N ILE A 213 15.31 16.24 7.58
CA ILE A 213 14.63 17.48 7.90
C ILE A 213 13.65 17.15 9.02
N GLY A 214 13.76 17.88 10.14
CA GLY A 214 12.71 17.89 11.15
C GLY A 214 11.60 18.82 10.69
N GLU A 215 11.42 19.93 11.39
CA GLU A 215 10.25 20.78 11.15
C GLU A 215 10.36 21.72 9.94
N ARG A 216 11.55 22.26 9.69
CA ARG A 216 11.78 23.23 8.61
C ARG A 216 13.24 23.29 8.21
N PHE A 217 13.49 23.36 6.91
CA PHE A 217 14.77 23.74 6.31
C PHE A 217 14.57 24.96 5.42
N GLU A 218 15.47 25.95 5.54
CA GLU A 218 15.51 27.10 4.65
C GLU A 218 16.97 27.39 4.31
N GLY A 219 17.31 27.27 3.03
CA GLY A 219 18.70 27.32 2.60
C GLY A 219 18.83 27.09 1.10
N THR A 220 19.96 26.51 0.71
CA THR A 220 20.29 26.25 -0.69
C THR A 220 20.62 24.78 -0.88
N ILE A 221 20.03 24.15 -1.91
CA ILE A 221 20.33 22.78 -2.33
C ILE A 221 20.80 22.83 -3.78
N ALA A 222 21.98 22.30 -4.07
CA ALA A 222 22.62 22.37 -5.40
C ALA A 222 22.67 23.79 -6.03
N GLY A 223 22.69 24.83 -5.20
CA GLY A 223 22.63 26.23 -5.65
C GLY A 223 21.22 26.82 -5.80
N GLU A 224 20.15 26.04 -5.64
CA GLU A 224 18.74 26.49 -5.67
C GLU A 224 18.27 26.93 -4.27
N PRO A 225 17.78 28.17 -4.08
CA PRO A 225 17.20 28.62 -2.81
C PRO A 225 15.83 27.97 -2.54
N VAL A 226 15.75 27.17 -1.48
CA VAL A 226 14.55 26.39 -1.15
C VAL A 226 14.10 26.62 0.29
N ILE A 227 12.79 26.50 0.49
CA ILE A 227 12.18 26.21 1.78
C ILE A 227 11.61 24.79 1.69
N ILE A 228 11.93 23.95 2.67
CA ILE A 228 11.31 22.65 2.84
C ILE A 228 10.64 22.67 4.21
N GLN A 229 9.35 22.40 4.24
CA GLN A 229 8.53 22.56 5.43
C GLN A 229 7.79 21.26 5.68
N HIS A 230 7.92 20.73 6.90
CA HIS A 230 7.10 19.62 7.33
C HIS A 230 5.64 20.08 7.45
N ALA A 231 4.77 19.27 6.84
CA ALA A 231 3.39 19.57 6.55
C ALA A 231 2.59 18.25 6.47
N PRO A 232 2.29 17.62 7.62
CA PRO A 232 1.50 16.40 7.70
C PRO A 232 0.18 16.49 6.93
N GLY A 233 -0.25 15.39 6.32
CA GLY A 233 -1.54 15.27 5.65
C GLY A 233 -1.85 13.84 5.20
N GLU A 234 -1.62 13.51 3.92
CA GLU A 234 -1.78 12.13 3.42
C GLU A 234 -0.89 11.15 4.21
N THR A 235 0.29 11.62 4.63
CA THR A 235 1.21 10.95 5.54
C THR A 235 1.73 11.89 6.63
N THR A 236 2.28 11.32 7.70
CA THR A 236 2.75 12.09 8.87
C THR A 236 4.15 12.66 8.71
N ASP A 237 4.92 12.23 7.72
CA ASP A 237 6.29 12.69 7.44
C ASP A 237 6.36 13.59 6.19
N GLN A 238 5.21 14.12 5.76
CA GLN A 238 5.11 14.80 4.49
C GLN A 238 5.74 16.19 4.52
N LEU A 239 6.47 16.52 3.45
CA LEU A 239 7.13 17.79 3.23
C LEU A 239 6.51 18.51 2.03
N PHE A 240 6.30 19.82 2.13
CA PHE A 240 6.19 20.66 0.94
C PHE A 240 7.52 21.37 0.67
N ILE A 241 7.78 21.65 -0.61
CA ILE A 241 8.97 22.37 -1.06
C ILE A 241 8.53 23.67 -1.73
N PHE A 242 9.22 24.77 -1.46
CA PHE A 242 9.00 26.06 -2.12
C PHE A 242 10.30 26.61 -2.69
N LEU A 243 10.35 26.81 -4.01
CA LEU A 243 11.49 27.37 -4.75
C LEU A 243 11.38 28.89 -4.72
N LYS A 244 12.18 29.55 -3.90
CA LYS A 244 11.97 30.96 -3.51
C LYS A 244 12.07 31.92 -4.69
N ASP A 245 13.13 31.81 -5.46
CA ASP A 245 13.43 32.74 -6.56
C ASP A 245 12.54 32.51 -7.78
N ARG A 246 11.98 31.29 -7.89
CA ARG A 246 11.09 30.87 -8.98
C ARG A 246 9.61 31.03 -8.61
N ASN A 247 9.32 31.28 -7.33
CA ASN A 247 7.97 31.39 -6.77
C ASN A 247 7.09 30.15 -7.07
N ILE A 248 7.67 28.96 -6.90
CA ILE A 248 7.02 27.67 -7.19
C ILE A 248 6.80 26.88 -5.90
N LEU A 249 5.57 26.41 -5.68
CA LEU A 249 5.21 25.50 -4.60
C LEU A 249 5.09 24.07 -5.12
N LEU A 250 5.69 23.11 -4.41
CA LEU A 250 5.50 21.68 -4.59
C LEU A 250 4.80 21.12 -3.35
N PRO A 251 3.47 20.91 -3.37
CA PRO A 251 2.68 20.58 -2.20
C PRO A 251 2.73 19.11 -1.75
N ALA A 252 3.48 18.25 -2.45
CA ALA A 252 3.37 16.80 -2.28
C ALA A 252 1.92 16.33 -2.49
N ASP A 253 1.50 15.37 -1.67
CA ASP A 253 0.15 14.79 -1.71
C ASP A 253 -0.87 15.60 -0.93
N ASN A 254 -0.51 16.79 -0.42
CA ASN A 254 -1.46 17.66 0.26
C ASN A 254 -2.39 18.38 -0.71
N TYR A 255 -2.06 18.34 -2.00
CA TYR A 255 -2.94 18.78 -3.08
C TYR A 255 -2.72 17.94 -4.33
N TYR A 256 -3.82 17.52 -4.94
CA TYR A 256 -3.91 16.98 -6.30
C TYR A 256 -5.30 17.28 -6.86
N HIS A 257 -5.48 17.16 -8.18
CA HIS A 257 -6.76 17.38 -8.88
C HIS A 257 -7.80 16.26 -8.58
N SER A 258 -8.19 16.10 -7.33
CA SER A 258 -9.21 15.15 -6.85
C SER A 258 -9.52 15.42 -5.37
N PHE A 259 -10.73 15.10 -4.91
CA PHE A 259 -11.04 15.13 -3.47
C PHE A 259 -10.03 14.27 -2.68
N PRO A 260 -9.46 14.80 -1.58
CA PRO A 260 -8.39 14.13 -0.85
C PRO A 260 -8.85 12.80 -0.28
N ASN A 261 -7.94 11.85 -0.28
CA ASN A 261 -8.15 10.56 0.37
C ASN A 261 -7.99 10.73 1.87
N LEU A 262 -9.03 11.13 2.61
CA LEU A 262 -8.88 11.26 4.07
C LEU A 262 -8.82 9.88 4.79
N TYR A 263 -9.09 8.79 4.05
CA TYR A 263 -8.81 7.42 4.46
C TYR A 263 -8.63 6.49 3.27
N ALA A 264 -7.46 5.88 3.15
CA ALA A 264 -7.20 4.91 2.11
C ALA A 264 -7.91 3.58 2.37
N ILE A 265 -8.79 3.17 1.46
CA ILE A 265 -9.57 1.92 1.57
C ILE A 265 -8.70 0.64 1.56
N ARG A 266 -7.42 0.73 1.20
CA ARG A 266 -6.42 -0.32 1.43
C ARG A 266 -6.15 -0.61 2.92
N GLY A 267 -6.49 0.33 3.80
CA GLY A 267 -6.29 0.29 5.23
C GLY A 267 -5.03 1.02 5.67
N THR A 268 -5.22 2.11 6.40
CA THR A 268 -4.17 2.91 7.06
C THR A 268 -4.62 3.25 8.48
N PRO A 269 -3.70 3.68 9.37
CA PRO A 269 -4.07 4.43 10.55
C PRO A 269 -4.93 5.66 10.21
N TYR A 270 -5.58 6.22 11.22
CA TYR A 270 -6.33 7.47 11.10
C TYR A 270 -5.38 8.63 10.74
N ARG A 271 -5.81 9.49 9.83
CA ARG A 271 -5.12 10.72 9.41
C ARG A 271 -5.67 11.89 10.22
N ASP A 272 -4.81 12.73 10.77
CA ASP A 272 -5.28 13.96 11.40
C ASP A 272 -5.69 14.98 10.32
N ILE A 273 -6.99 15.11 10.15
CA ILE A 273 -7.61 15.95 9.12
C ILE A 273 -7.41 17.43 9.41
N GLN A 274 -7.29 17.82 10.69
CA GLN A 274 -7.06 19.21 11.08
C GLN A 274 -5.59 19.61 10.87
N GLU A 275 -4.66 18.69 11.10
CA GLU A 275 -3.25 18.90 10.74
C GLU A 275 -3.09 19.09 9.22
N TRP A 276 -3.78 18.29 8.40
CA TRP A 276 -3.76 18.47 6.95
C TRP A 276 -4.29 19.85 6.54
N ALA A 277 -5.43 20.28 7.08
CA ALA A 277 -5.96 21.63 6.80
C ALA A 277 -4.95 22.73 7.18
N SER A 278 -4.26 22.58 8.32
CA SER A 278 -3.23 23.51 8.79
C SER A 278 -1.99 23.53 7.88
N SER A 279 -1.59 22.36 7.36
CA SER A 279 -0.52 22.22 6.36
C SER A 279 -0.85 23.00 5.08
N ILE A 280 -2.10 23.00 4.63
CA ILE A 280 -2.52 23.78 3.47
C ILE A 280 -2.52 25.29 3.78
N ASP A 281 -2.86 25.70 5.02
CA ASP A 281 -2.75 27.11 5.42
C ASP A 281 -1.30 27.63 5.31
N LEU A 282 -0.30 26.79 5.62
CA LEU A 282 1.12 27.12 5.39
C LEU A 282 1.44 27.31 3.90
N MET A 283 0.87 26.48 3.03
CA MET A 283 1.06 26.56 1.58
C MET A 283 0.40 27.81 0.98
N ILE A 284 -0.80 28.17 1.44
CA ILE A 284 -1.49 29.41 1.05
C ILE A 284 -0.62 30.63 1.38
N ALA A 285 0.05 30.62 2.53
CA ALA A 285 0.93 31.69 2.96
C ALA A 285 2.17 31.87 2.08
N MET A 286 2.63 30.82 1.38
CA MET A 286 3.75 30.92 0.43
C MET A 286 3.39 31.75 -0.80
N ASN A 287 2.10 31.83 -1.13
CA ASN A 287 1.58 32.79 -2.10
C ASN A 287 2.26 32.65 -3.49
N ALA A 288 2.40 31.39 -3.91
CA ALA A 288 3.10 30.92 -5.10
C ALA A 288 2.47 31.39 -6.42
N GLU A 289 3.26 31.48 -7.49
CA GLU A 289 2.80 31.76 -8.85
C GLU A 289 2.58 30.49 -9.68
N ILE A 290 3.29 29.41 -9.34
CA ILE A 290 3.14 28.08 -9.93
C ILE A 290 3.06 27.07 -8.79
N MET A 291 2.13 26.11 -8.90
CA MET A 291 2.05 24.96 -8.01
C MET A 291 2.24 23.68 -8.81
N VAL A 292 3.18 22.84 -8.40
CA VAL A 292 3.54 21.57 -9.06
C VAL A 292 3.32 20.42 -8.09
N PRO A 293 2.11 19.82 -8.08
CA PRO A 293 1.84 18.65 -7.26
C PRO A 293 2.57 17.40 -7.78
N GLN A 294 2.84 16.50 -6.83
CA GLN A 294 3.46 15.19 -7.05
C GLN A 294 2.51 14.21 -7.74
N HIS A 295 1.25 14.60 -7.92
CA HIS A 295 0.27 13.92 -8.74
C HIS A 295 -0.50 14.93 -9.59
N THR A 296 -1.13 14.49 -10.66
CA THR A 296 -1.95 15.35 -11.55
C THR A 296 -1.14 16.47 -12.24
N GLN A 297 -1.73 17.63 -12.54
CA GLN A 297 -1.12 18.66 -13.38
C GLN A 297 -0.70 19.91 -12.61
N PRO A 298 0.32 20.65 -13.09
CA PRO A 298 0.67 21.96 -12.57
C PRO A 298 -0.50 22.96 -12.64
N VAL A 299 -0.55 23.88 -11.68
CA VAL A 299 -1.50 25.00 -11.63
C VAL A 299 -0.72 26.30 -11.74
N ILE A 300 -1.12 27.18 -12.67
CA ILE A 300 -0.43 28.44 -12.95
C ILE A 300 -1.36 29.61 -12.60
N GLY A 301 -0.81 30.60 -11.91
CA GLY A 301 -1.53 31.81 -11.54
C GLY A 301 -1.77 31.88 -10.04
N LYS A 302 -1.27 32.94 -9.42
CA LYS A 302 -1.28 33.16 -7.98
C LYS A 302 -2.67 33.13 -7.36
N GLU A 303 -3.62 33.82 -7.97
CA GLU A 303 -5.00 33.89 -7.51
C GLU A 303 -5.70 32.53 -7.64
N VAL A 304 -5.42 31.81 -8.73
CA VAL A 304 -5.95 30.46 -9.00
C VAL A 304 -5.43 29.47 -7.97
N ILE A 305 -4.12 29.47 -7.70
CA ILE A 305 -3.50 28.60 -6.69
C ILE A 305 -4.08 28.88 -5.30
N ARG A 306 -4.20 30.15 -4.93
CA ARG A 306 -4.80 30.54 -3.65
C ARG A 306 -6.25 30.05 -3.55
N GLU A 307 -7.04 30.23 -4.60
CA GLU A 307 -8.43 29.74 -4.65
C GLU A 307 -8.49 28.22 -4.50
N HIS A 308 -7.68 27.48 -5.28
CA HIS A 308 -7.65 26.03 -5.24
C HIS A 308 -7.28 25.50 -3.85
N LEU A 309 -6.19 26.00 -3.25
CA LEU A 309 -5.76 25.60 -1.92
C LEU A 309 -6.78 25.96 -0.85
N THR A 310 -7.39 27.15 -0.92
CA THR A 310 -8.45 27.57 0.02
C THR A 310 -9.66 26.63 -0.06
N ASN A 311 -10.13 26.34 -1.27
CA ASN A 311 -11.25 25.43 -1.49
C ASN A 311 -10.93 24.00 -1.03
N TYR A 312 -9.70 23.52 -1.28
CA TYR A 312 -9.24 22.20 -0.85
C TYR A 312 -9.22 22.08 0.68
N ARG A 313 -8.62 23.08 1.34
CA ARG A 313 -8.56 23.21 2.80
C ARG A 313 -9.95 23.29 3.43
N ASP A 314 -10.86 24.06 2.84
CA ASP A 314 -12.23 24.19 3.33
C ASP A 314 -13.05 22.91 3.11
N ALA A 315 -12.83 22.16 2.03
CA ALA A 315 -13.47 20.86 1.81
C ALA A 315 -13.06 19.83 2.88
N ILE A 316 -11.76 19.76 3.19
CA ILE A 316 -11.19 18.92 4.24
C ILE A 316 -11.82 19.26 5.60
N GLN A 317 -11.77 20.53 6.01
CA GLN A 317 -12.33 20.96 7.28
C GLN A 317 -13.86 20.76 7.32
N TYR A 318 -14.57 21.01 6.23
CA TYR A 318 -16.03 20.82 6.19
C TYR A 318 -16.41 19.37 6.49
N VAL A 319 -15.73 18.39 5.88
CA VAL A 319 -16.01 16.96 6.13
C VAL A 319 -15.78 16.62 7.60
N HIS A 320 -14.67 17.09 8.18
CA HIS A 320 -14.41 16.92 9.60
C HIS A 320 -15.52 17.55 10.47
N ASP A 321 -15.74 18.86 10.34
CA ASP A 321 -16.61 19.62 11.25
C ASP A 321 -18.07 19.18 11.14
N GLN A 322 -18.54 18.89 9.92
CA GLN A 322 -19.91 18.39 9.73
C GLN A 322 -20.07 16.96 10.23
N THR A 323 -19.06 16.11 10.09
CA THR A 323 -19.09 14.77 10.71
C THR A 323 -19.18 14.88 12.23
N ILE A 324 -18.30 15.68 12.86
CA ILE A 324 -18.34 15.92 14.31
C ILE A 324 -19.69 16.50 14.76
N ARG A 325 -20.25 17.44 14.00
CA ARG A 325 -21.58 17.99 14.29
C ARG A 325 -22.67 16.91 14.25
N MET A 326 -22.62 15.98 13.30
CA MET A 326 -23.59 14.89 13.19
C MET A 326 -23.39 13.83 14.28
N ILE A 327 -22.14 13.51 14.64
CA ILE A 327 -21.80 12.68 15.80
C ILE A 327 -22.41 13.25 17.08
N ASN A 328 -22.24 14.56 17.32
CA ASN A 328 -22.82 15.24 18.48
C ASN A 328 -24.36 15.24 18.49
N ARG A 329 -25.01 14.96 17.35
CA ARG A 329 -26.46 14.76 17.23
C ARG A 329 -26.89 13.30 17.42
N GLY A 330 -25.96 12.41 17.71
CA GLY A 330 -26.20 10.98 17.94
C GLY A 330 -26.35 10.16 16.66
N MET A 331 -25.90 10.67 15.50
CA MET A 331 -25.95 9.92 14.25
C MET A 331 -24.86 8.83 14.22
N THR A 332 -25.21 7.67 13.69
CA THR A 332 -24.30 6.54 13.46
C THR A 332 -23.40 6.79 12.24
N PRO A 333 -22.29 6.04 12.07
CA PRO A 333 -21.41 6.20 10.91
C PRO A 333 -22.14 6.05 9.56
N ASP A 334 -23.11 5.14 9.48
CA ASP A 334 -23.89 4.88 8.27
C ASP A 334 -24.82 6.07 7.94
N GLU A 335 -25.55 6.58 8.93
CA GLU A 335 -26.43 7.75 8.76
C GLU A 335 -25.65 9.00 8.35
N ILE A 336 -24.45 9.18 8.90
CA ILE A 336 -23.57 10.28 8.53
C ILE A 336 -23.13 10.13 7.08
N ALA A 337 -22.62 8.96 6.69
CA ALA A 337 -22.16 8.67 5.34
C ALA A 337 -23.27 8.87 4.29
N GLU A 338 -24.53 8.57 4.62
CA GLU A 338 -25.69 8.81 3.74
C GLU A 338 -26.10 10.28 3.64
N THR A 339 -25.76 11.10 4.64
CA THR A 339 -26.24 12.50 4.74
C THR A 339 -25.18 13.52 4.35
N ILE A 340 -23.91 13.22 4.59
CA ILE A 340 -22.83 14.19 4.42
C ILE A 340 -22.52 14.42 2.95
N GLU A 341 -22.64 15.67 2.53
CA GLU A 341 -22.23 16.12 1.20
C GLU A 341 -21.51 17.45 1.32
N LEU A 342 -20.49 17.66 0.48
CA LEU A 342 -19.87 18.97 0.30
C LEU A 342 -20.92 19.99 -0.18
N PRO A 343 -20.82 21.26 0.24
CA PRO A 343 -21.72 22.30 -0.23
C PRO A 343 -21.53 22.53 -1.74
N PRO A 344 -22.57 23.02 -2.47
CA PRO A 344 -22.54 23.09 -3.94
C PRO A 344 -21.37 23.89 -4.54
N HIS A 345 -20.83 24.88 -3.83
CA HIS A 345 -19.68 25.67 -4.29
C HIS A 345 -18.35 24.90 -4.22
N LEU A 346 -18.26 23.82 -3.43
CA LEU A 346 -17.11 22.92 -3.37
C LEU A 346 -17.35 21.64 -4.20
N LYS A 347 -18.53 21.02 -4.06
CA LYS A 347 -18.90 19.75 -4.72
C LYS A 347 -18.79 19.81 -6.26
N ASN A 348 -19.00 20.98 -6.85
CA ASN A 348 -19.00 21.15 -8.31
C ASN A 348 -17.65 21.58 -8.88
N LEU A 349 -16.61 21.76 -8.05
CA LEU A 349 -15.29 22.15 -8.52
C LEU A 349 -14.59 20.94 -9.18
N PRO A 350 -13.96 21.10 -10.36
CA PRO A 350 -13.28 20.00 -11.06
C PRO A 350 -12.22 19.30 -10.21
N TYR A 351 -11.43 20.06 -9.45
CA TYR A 351 -10.35 19.58 -8.59
C TYR A 351 -10.79 19.07 -7.22
N LEU A 352 -12.11 18.98 -6.98
CA LEU A 352 -12.70 18.33 -5.80
C LEU A 352 -13.69 17.23 -6.18
N GLN A 353 -13.68 16.77 -7.43
CA GLN A 353 -14.42 15.55 -7.78
C GLN A 353 -13.78 14.34 -7.09
N GLU A 354 -14.60 13.36 -6.71
CA GLU A 354 -14.20 12.21 -5.88
C GLU A 354 -13.50 11.10 -6.68
N PHE A 355 -12.51 11.45 -7.51
CA PHE A 355 -11.77 10.48 -8.33
C PHE A 355 -10.84 9.57 -7.52
N TYR A 356 -10.49 9.97 -6.29
CA TYR A 356 -9.56 9.25 -5.42
C TYR A 356 -10.17 9.00 -4.05
N GLY A 357 -10.25 10.03 -3.21
CA GLY A 357 -11.00 9.99 -1.95
C GLY A 357 -12.50 10.17 -2.15
N ARG A 358 -13.27 9.80 -1.12
CA ARG A 358 -14.71 10.05 -1.04
C ARG A 358 -15.13 10.66 0.29
N VAL A 359 -16.11 11.54 0.24
CA VAL A 359 -16.66 12.31 1.37
C VAL A 359 -17.32 11.37 2.39
N ASP A 360 -18.10 10.40 1.93
CA ASP A 360 -18.79 9.44 2.80
C ASP A 360 -17.80 8.49 3.49
N TRP A 361 -16.76 8.04 2.78
CA TRP A 361 -15.69 7.20 3.36
C TRP A 361 -14.86 7.99 4.39
N SER A 362 -14.59 9.26 4.08
CA SER A 362 -13.87 10.17 4.96
C SER A 362 -14.64 10.43 6.26
N ALA A 363 -15.96 10.60 6.18
CA ALA A 363 -16.80 10.76 7.36
C ALA A 363 -16.77 9.52 8.28
N ARG A 364 -16.77 8.32 7.69
CA ARG A 364 -16.59 7.07 8.45
C ARG A 364 -15.24 7.02 9.14
N ALA A 365 -14.19 7.50 8.49
CA ALA A 365 -12.86 7.56 9.07
C ALA A 365 -12.78 8.57 10.22
N VAL A 366 -13.40 9.75 10.09
CA VAL A 366 -13.53 10.73 11.18
C VAL A 366 -14.26 10.13 12.36
N PHE A 367 -15.38 9.45 12.12
CA PHE A 367 -16.11 8.76 13.19
C PHE A 367 -15.21 7.74 13.88
N ALA A 368 -14.58 6.84 13.11
CA ALA A 368 -13.75 5.77 13.66
C ALA A 368 -12.53 6.30 14.42
N GLY A 369 -11.89 7.37 13.92
CA GLY A 369 -10.78 8.04 14.60
C GLY A 369 -11.18 8.77 15.88
N THR A 370 -12.43 9.23 15.97
CA THR A 370 -12.94 10.00 17.11
C THR A 370 -13.56 9.11 18.20
N LEU A 371 -14.41 8.15 17.81
CA LEU A 371 -15.21 7.31 18.72
C LEU A 371 -14.88 5.82 18.66
N GLY A 372 -14.04 5.39 17.73
CA GLY A 372 -13.76 3.97 17.50
C GLY A 372 -14.83 3.27 16.66
N TRP A 373 -14.91 1.94 16.80
CA TRP A 373 -15.75 1.09 15.95
C TRP A 373 -17.24 1.08 16.34
N PHE A 374 -17.57 1.41 17.59
CA PHE A 374 -18.92 1.27 18.14
C PHE A 374 -19.78 2.47 17.74
N SER A 375 -20.86 2.24 16.99
CA SER A 375 -21.72 3.32 16.50
C SER A 375 -22.54 4.01 17.60
N GLY A 376 -22.68 3.37 18.77
CA GLY A 376 -23.66 3.73 19.79
C GLY A 376 -24.92 2.87 19.77
N ASP A 377 -25.18 2.13 18.68
CA ASP A 377 -26.30 1.20 18.59
C ASP A 377 -25.99 -0.13 19.31
N PRO A 378 -26.79 -0.54 20.33
CA PRO A 378 -26.58 -1.80 21.03
C PRO A 378 -26.52 -3.06 20.14
N GLN A 379 -27.06 -3.02 18.92
CA GLN A 379 -26.97 -4.13 17.97
C GLN A 379 -25.51 -4.46 17.58
N ASP A 380 -24.62 -3.47 17.63
CA ASP A 380 -23.21 -3.62 17.27
C ASP A 380 -22.39 -4.32 18.36
N LEU A 381 -22.87 -4.34 19.61
CA LEU A 381 -22.13 -4.95 20.72
C LEU A 381 -22.08 -6.47 20.64
N LEU A 382 -23.15 -7.09 20.11
CA LEU A 382 -23.29 -8.55 20.05
C LEU A 382 -23.91 -8.97 18.70
N PRO A 383 -23.23 -8.72 17.57
CA PRO A 383 -23.75 -9.12 16.27
C PRO A 383 -23.79 -10.65 16.17
N VAL A 384 -24.82 -11.17 15.49
CA VAL A 384 -24.81 -12.58 15.07
C VAL A 384 -23.66 -12.82 14.09
N SER A 385 -23.13 -14.05 14.06
CA SER A 385 -22.10 -14.39 13.08
C SER A 385 -22.64 -14.19 11.66
N LYS A 386 -21.79 -13.76 10.73
CA LYS A 386 -22.19 -13.46 9.35
C LYS A 386 -22.80 -14.65 8.61
N LYS A 387 -22.35 -15.87 8.93
CA LYS A 387 -22.99 -17.11 8.47
C LYS A 387 -24.40 -17.27 9.04
N ARG A 388 -24.58 -17.04 10.35
CA ARG A 388 -25.89 -17.12 11.00
C ARG A 388 -26.87 -16.09 10.47
N GLU A 389 -26.40 -14.87 10.21
CA GLU A 389 -27.18 -13.81 9.56
C GLU A 389 -27.73 -14.28 8.21
N ALA A 390 -26.90 -14.92 7.38
CA ALA A 390 -27.33 -15.47 6.09
C ALA A 390 -28.39 -16.58 6.22
N GLU A 391 -28.23 -17.49 7.19
CA GLU A 391 -29.23 -18.54 7.47
C GLU A 391 -30.58 -17.94 7.90
N LEU A 392 -30.56 -16.87 8.70
CA LEU A 392 -31.77 -16.17 9.15
C LEU A 392 -32.43 -15.41 7.99
N MET A 393 -31.63 -14.78 7.12
CA MET A 393 -32.14 -14.11 5.92
C MET A 393 -32.85 -15.10 4.98
N VAL A 394 -32.24 -16.26 4.70
CA VAL A 394 -32.88 -17.33 3.90
C VAL A 394 -34.16 -17.83 4.56
N ARG A 395 -34.18 -17.97 5.89
CA ARG A 395 -35.40 -18.36 6.61
C ARG A 395 -36.53 -17.35 6.44
N LEU A 396 -36.22 -16.05 6.44
CA LEU A 396 -37.20 -14.98 6.21
C LEU A 396 -37.68 -14.95 4.75
N ALA A 397 -36.76 -15.12 3.80
CA ALA A 397 -37.07 -15.18 2.37
C ALA A 397 -37.79 -16.47 1.94
N GLY A 398 -37.64 -17.55 2.72
CA GLY A 398 -38.24 -18.86 2.51
C GLY A 398 -37.24 -19.91 2.04
N ASN A 399 -36.40 -19.59 1.05
CA ASN A 399 -35.30 -20.44 0.57
C ASN A 399 -34.25 -19.62 -0.20
N THR A 400 -33.17 -20.25 -0.66
CA THR A 400 -32.10 -19.59 -1.42
C THR A 400 -32.56 -19.14 -2.81
N ASP A 401 -33.50 -19.85 -3.44
CA ASP A 401 -34.04 -19.46 -4.76
C ASP A 401 -34.79 -18.13 -4.71
N ARG A 402 -35.50 -17.83 -3.61
CA ARG A 402 -36.13 -16.52 -3.39
C ARG A 402 -35.11 -15.39 -3.31
N LEU A 403 -33.94 -15.63 -2.72
CA LEU A 403 -32.86 -14.64 -2.74
C LEU A 403 -32.29 -14.44 -4.16
N ARG A 404 -32.24 -15.49 -4.99
CA ARG A 404 -31.83 -15.39 -6.41
C ARG A 404 -32.85 -14.62 -7.24
N GLU A 405 -34.13 -14.91 -7.07
CA GLU A 405 -35.22 -14.17 -7.73
C GLU A 405 -35.14 -12.68 -7.38
N GLU A 406 -34.96 -12.35 -6.09
CA GLU A 406 -34.82 -10.95 -5.68
C GLU A 406 -33.51 -10.34 -6.18
N PHE A 407 -32.41 -11.10 -6.23
CA PHE A 407 -31.15 -10.65 -6.83
C PHE A 407 -31.36 -10.22 -8.29
N THR A 408 -31.98 -11.08 -9.11
CA THR A 408 -32.23 -10.78 -10.53
C THR A 408 -33.07 -9.53 -10.68
N LYS A 409 -34.17 -9.44 -9.93
CA LYS A 409 -35.06 -8.28 -9.94
C LYS A 409 -34.34 -6.99 -9.50
N THR A 410 -33.54 -7.07 -8.44
CA THR A 410 -32.76 -5.93 -7.91
C THR A 410 -31.74 -5.44 -8.94
N MET A 411 -31.08 -6.37 -9.65
CA MET A 411 -30.17 -6.01 -10.75
C MET A 411 -30.92 -5.36 -11.91
N GLU A 412 -32.08 -5.88 -12.31
CA GLU A 412 -32.94 -5.29 -13.35
C GLU A 412 -33.46 -3.89 -12.97
N GLN A 413 -33.70 -3.65 -11.69
CA GLN A 413 -34.10 -2.35 -11.14
C GLN A 413 -32.92 -1.38 -10.99
N GLY A 414 -31.69 -1.85 -11.22
CA GLY A 414 -30.50 -1.04 -11.11
C GLY A 414 -30.10 -0.73 -9.67
N GLU A 415 -30.27 -1.67 -8.74
CA GLU A 415 -29.92 -1.53 -7.32
C GLU A 415 -28.77 -2.48 -6.90
N PRO A 416 -27.60 -2.46 -7.57
CA PRO A 416 -26.59 -3.50 -7.43
C PRO A 416 -25.97 -3.60 -6.02
N ALA A 417 -26.05 -2.55 -5.21
CA ALA A 417 -25.61 -2.59 -3.81
C ALA A 417 -26.41 -3.60 -2.98
N TRP A 418 -27.74 -3.64 -3.15
CA TRP A 418 -28.59 -4.61 -2.48
C TRP A 418 -28.38 -6.02 -3.07
N ALA A 419 -28.22 -6.12 -4.39
CA ALA A 419 -27.92 -7.39 -5.06
C ALA A 419 -26.61 -8.01 -4.52
N LEU A 420 -25.58 -7.19 -4.27
CA LEU A 420 -24.33 -7.65 -3.65
C LEU A 420 -24.54 -8.21 -2.24
N ILE A 421 -25.44 -7.64 -1.44
CA ILE A 421 -25.77 -8.15 -0.10
C ILE A 421 -26.43 -9.53 -0.22
N LEU A 422 -27.40 -9.68 -1.12
CA LEU A 422 -28.07 -10.96 -1.40
C LEU A 422 -27.07 -12.04 -1.84
N ALA A 423 -26.21 -11.72 -2.81
CA ALA A 423 -25.17 -12.63 -3.29
C ALA A 423 -24.15 -12.98 -2.19
N THR A 424 -23.85 -12.03 -1.29
CA THR A 424 -23.01 -12.27 -0.11
C THR A 424 -23.63 -13.28 0.86
N HIS A 425 -24.94 -13.23 1.08
CA HIS A 425 -25.60 -14.24 1.91
C HIS A 425 -25.51 -15.64 1.28
N LEU A 426 -25.74 -15.76 -0.03
CA LEU A 426 -25.62 -17.03 -0.74
C LEU A 426 -24.19 -17.61 -0.66
N ASP A 427 -23.17 -16.75 -0.80
CA ASP A 427 -21.76 -17.13 -0.71
C ASP A 427 -21.39 -17.66 0.69
N ARG A 428 -21.85 -17.00 1.75
CA ARG A 428 -21.66 -17.43 3.15
C ARG A 428 -22.32 -18.78 3.46
N LEU A 429 -23.32 -19.17 2.67
CA LEU A 429 -24.00 -20.46 2.78
C LEU A 429 -23.34 -21.54 1.90
N GLY A 430 -22.37 -21.17 1.05
CA GLY A 430 -21.65 -22.09 0.17
C GLY A 430 -22.43 -22.46 -1.10
N GLU A 431 -23.36 -21.63 -1.53
CA GLU A 431 -24.09 -21.84 -2.79
C GLU A 431 -23.12 -21.70 -3.98
N SER A 432 -23.16 -22.65 -4.91
CA SER A 432 -22.14 -22.80 -5.95
C SER A 432 -22.10 -21.66 -6.98
N ASP A 433 -23.22 -20.99 -7.20
CA ASP A 433 -23.38 -19.88 -8.15
C ASP A 433 -23.11 -18.51 -7.51
N ALA A 434 -22.93 -18.44 -6.19
CA ALA A 434 -22.83 -17.18 -5.46
C ALA A 434 -21.66 -16.31 -5.92
N GLY A 435 -20.52 -16.92 -6.27
CA GLY A 435 -19.36 -16.20 -6.82
C GLY A 435 -19.69 -15.42 -8.10
N THR A 436 -20.45 -16.04 -9.02
CA THR A 436 -20.90 -15.40 -10.26
C THR A 436 -21.89 -14.27 -9.99
N LEU A 437 -22.86 -14.46 -9.08
CA LEU A 437 -23.82 -13.43 -8.70
C LEU A 437 -23.12 -12.23 -8.03
N ARG A 438 -22.16 -12.50 -7.14
CA ARG A 438 -21.32 -11.46 -6.52
C ARG A 438 -20.55 -10.67 -7.57
N ALA A 439 -19.90 -11.36 -8.51
CA ALA A 439 -19.13 -10.71 -9.57
C ALA A 439 -20.01 -9.77 -10.41
N ALA A 440 -21.22 -10.21 -10.80
CA ALA A 440 -22.16 -9.37 -11.56
C ALA A 440 -22.56 -8.08 -10.80
N ALA A 441 -22.89 -8.19 -9.51
CA ALA A 441 -23.22 -7.02 -8.70
C ALA A 441 -22.03 -6.07 -8.49
N LEU A 442 -20.83 -6.63 -8.29
CA LEU A 442 -19.59 -5.85 -8.14
C LEU A 442 -19.22 -5.10 -9.43
N VAL A 443 -19.38 -5.71 -10.60
CA VAL A 443 -19.19 -5.04 -11.90
C VAL A 443 -20.14 -3.85 -12.03
N ALA A 444 -21.43 -4.07 -11.80
CA ALA A 444 -22.45 -3.02 -11.90
C ALA A 444 -22.22 -1.86 -10.90
N LEU A 445 -21.62 -2.13 -9.73
CA LEU A 445 -21.16 -1.08 -8.81
C LEU A 445 -19.93 -0.34 -9.36
N GLY A 446 -18.94 -1.07 -9.88
CA GLY A 446 -17.73 -0.50 -10.47
C GLY A 446 -18.01 0.42 -11.66
N GLU A 447 -19.02 0.13 -12.47
CA GLU A 447 -19.45 0.99 -13.60
C GLU A 447 -20.01 2.35 -13.16
N ARG A 448 -20.57 2.41 -11.94
CA ARG A 448 -21.17 3.62 -11.39
C ARG A 448 -20.23 4.42 -10.50
N GLU A 449 -19.16 3.77 -10.02
CA GLU A 449 -18.22 4.36 -9.08
C GLU A 449 -17.31 5.36 -9.78
N ILE A 450 -17.34 6.61 -9.31
CA ILE A 450 -16.50 7.70 -9.81
C ILE A 450 -15.09 7.64 -9.22
N SER A 451 -14.94 7.12 -8.00
CA SER A 451 -13.63 6.92 -7.39
C SER A 451 -12.90 5.80 -8.10
N ALA A 452 -11.77 6.11 -8.73
CA ALA A 452 -10.89 5.13 -9.35
C ALA A 452 -10.54 4.01 -8.36
N THR A 453 -10.27 4.38 -7.11
CA THR A 453 -9.91 3.43 -6.06
C THR A 453 -11.06 2.47 -5.74
N GLY A 454 -12.29 2.98 -5.63
CA GLY A 454 -13.48 2.16 -5.41
C GLY A 454 -13.79 1.25 -6.59
N ARG A 455 -13.77 1.81 -7.81
CA ARG A 455 -13.99 1.07 -9.05
C ARG A 455 -13.03 -0.10 -9.18
N ASN A 456 -11.73 0.17 -9.07
CA ASN A 456 -10.70 -0.85 -9.17
C ASN A 456 -10.87 -1.93 -8.09
N TYR A 457 -11.27 -1.54 -6.89
CA TYR A 457 -11.55 -2.47 -5.80
C TYR A 457 -12.72 -3.39 -6.11
N PHE A 458 -13.83 -2.85 -6.63
CA PHE A 458 -15.00 -3.63 -7.03
C PHE A 458 -14.67 -4.62 -8.15
N LEU A 459 -14.00 -4.18 -9.21
CA LEU A 459 -13.66 -5.03 -10.36
C LEU A 459 -12.67 -6.13 -9.98
N THR A 460 -11.64 -5.81 -9.18
CA THR A 460 -10.69 -6.82 -8.70
C THR A 460 -11.40 -7.83 -7.79
N SER A 461 -12.30 -7.37 -6.93
CA SER A 461 -13.11 -8.25 -6.06
C SER A 461 -14.07 -9.13 -6.86
N ALA A 462 -14.59 -8.65 -7.99
CA ALA A 462 -15.42 -9.44 -8.90
C ALA A 462 -14.62 -10.61 -9.49
N ALA A 463 -13.37 -10.35 -9.92
CA ALA A 463 -12.47 -11.39 -10.40
C ALA A 463 -12.14 -12.41 -9.32
N GLU A 464 -11.89 -11.97 -8.08
CA GLU A 464 -11.63 -12.88 -6.95
C GLU A 464 -12.86 -13.76 -6.63
N ALA A 465 -14.08 -13.22 -6.75
CA ALA A 465 -15.31 -13.97 -6.53
C ALA A 465 -15.48 -15.16 -7.51
N VAL A 466 -14.85 -15.10 -8.68
CA VAL A 466 -14.84 -16.20 -9.67
C VAL A 466 -13.52 -16.99 -9.69
N GLY A 467 -12.61 -16.70 -8.75
CA GLY A 467 -11.44 -17.54 -8.48
C GLY A 467 -10.08 -16.92 -8.81
N PHE A 468 -10.01 -15.61 -9.14
CA PHE A 468 -8.74 -14.91 -9.23
C PHE A 468 -8.07 -14.85 -7.84
N LYS A 469 -6.74 -14.86 -7.80
CA LYS A 469 -5.98 -14.75 -6.56
C LYS A 469 -4.86 -13.76 -6.76
N ILE A 470 -4.86 -12.71 -5.94
CA ILE A 470 -3.76 -11.75 -5.87
C ILE A 470 -2.49 -12.49 -5.41
N PRO A 471 -1.37 -12.39 -6.15
CA PRO A 471 -0.09 -12.93 -5.70
C PRO A 471 0.34 -12.36 -4.34
N PRO A 472 1.04 -13.14 -3.49
CA PRO A 472 1.49 -12.65 -2.18
C PRO A 472 2.58 -11.58 -2.33
N SER A 473 2.71 -10.69 -1.35
CA SER A 473 3.69 -9.59 -1.35
C SER A 473 5.15 -10.04 -1.39
N THR A 474 5.44 -11.27 -1.00
CA THR A 474 6.77 -11.90 -1.09
C THR A 474 7.20 -12.20 -2.53
N SER A 475 6.28 -12.09 -3.48
CA SER A 475 6.55 -12.29 -4.91
C SER A 475 7.09 -11.04 -5.62
N LEU A 476 7.20 -9.88 -4.96
CA LEU A 476 7.81 -8.69 -5.56
C LEU A 476 9.31 -8.90 -5.82
N HIS A 477 9.76 -8.58 -7.04
CA HIS A 477 11.18 -8.53 -7.36
C HIS A 477 11.83 -7.31 -6.70
N THR A 478 12.63 -7.52 -5.67
CA THR A 478 13.35 -6.44 -4.99
C THR A 478 14.82 -6.84 -4.93
N PRO A 479 15.83 -6.00 -5.13
CA PRO A 479 17.21 -6.34 -4.81
C PRO A 479 17.34 -6.76 -3.34
N VAL A 480 18.37 -7.54 -2.97
CA VAL A 480 18.51 -7.96 -1.55
C VAL A 480 18.94 -6.80 -0.68
N GLU A 481 19.71 -5.90 -1.29
CA GLU A 481 20.33 -4.71 -0.71
C GLU A 481 19.29 -3.76 -0.13
N VAL A 482 18.12 -3.64 -0.75
CA VAL A 482 17.00 -2.82 -0.25
C VAL A 482 16.57 -3.23 1.16
N PHE A 483 16.72 -4.51 1.53
CA PHE A 483 16.34 -4.99 2.85
C PHE A 483 17.48 -5.00 3.85
N ASP A 484 18.72 -4.77 3.42
CA ASP A 484 19.87 -4.81 4.33
C ASP A 484 19.76 -3.73 5.42
N GLU A 485 19.11 -2.60 5.13
CA GLU A 485 18.85 -1.53 6.09
C GLU A 485 17.64 -1.80 7.01
N PHE A 486 16.76 -2.75 6.65
CA PHE A 486 15.54 -2.99 7.43
C PHE A 486 15.86 -3.66 8.77
N PRO A 487 15.31 -3.18 9.91
CA PRO A 487 15.59 -3.76 11.22
C PRO A 487 15.19 -5.24 11.33
N LEU A 488 16.08 -6.09 11.85
CA LEU A 488 15.81 -7.53 12.04
C LEU A 488 14.62 -7.80 12.95
N GLY A 489 14.40 -6.93 13.94
CA GLY A 489 13.25 -6.96 14.82
C GLY A 489 11.90 -6.93 14.08
N ASN A 490 11.81 -6.23 12.93
CA ASN A 490 10.56 -6.17 12.15
C ASN A 490 10.19 -7.55 11.58
N PHE A 491 11.15 -8.29 11.06
CA PHE A 491 10.94 -9.65 10.55
C PHE A 491 10.51 -10.62 11.66
N LEU A 492 11.11 -10.51 12.85
CA LEU A 492 10.76 -11.33 14.02
C LEU A 492 9.38 -10.97 14.58
N ARG A 493 9.06 -9.69 14.74
CA ARG A 493 7.72 -9.23 15.15
C ARG A 493 6.65 -9.64 14.15
N SER A 494 6.99 -9.65 12.87
CA SER A 494 6.11 -10.20 11.84
C SER A 494 5.84 -11.69 12.12
N LEU A 495 6.85 -12.52 12.40
CA LEU A 495 6.65 -13.92 12.78
C LEU A 495 5.78 -14.08 14.04
N GLN A 496 5.90 -13.16 15.01
CA GLN A 496 5.11 -13.17 16.24
C GLN A 496 3.59 -13.24 16.00
N VAL A 497 3.08 -12.48 15.02
CA VAL A 497 1.63 -12.40 14.72
C VAL A 497 1.11 -13.58 13.91
N SER A 498 1.98 -14.44 13.39
CA SER A 498 1.59 -15.66 12.66
C SER A 498 1.55 -16.89 13.56
N LEU A 499 1.55 -16.74 14.89
CA LEU A 499 1.42 -17.88 15.82
C LEU A 499 0.03 -18.52 15.71
N LYS A 500 -0.01 -19.84 15.53
CA LYS A 500 -1.24 -20.65 15.65
C LYS A 500 -1.54 -20.90 17.13
N ALA A 501 -2.07 -19.88 17.80
CA ALA A 501 -2.24 -19.87 19.25
C ALA A 501 -3.03 -21.07 19.77
N GLU A 502 -4.03 -21.53 19.01
CA GLU A 502 -4.86 -22.70 19.28
C GLU A 502 -4.07 -24.01 19.44
N ASP A 503 -2.92 -24.13 18.76
CA ASP A 503 -2.07 -25.33 18.81
C ASP A 503 -1.15 -25.36 20.05
N VAL A 504 -0.98 -24.23 20.74
CA VAL A 504 0.08 -24.02 21.74
C VAL A 504 -0.39 -23.40 23.06
N LEU A 505 -1.67 -23.55 23.41
CA LEU A 505 -2.27 -23.00 24.64
C LEU A 505 -1.63 -23.51 25.94
N ASN A 506 -1.02 -24.71 25.91
CA ASN A 506 -0.36 -25.31 27.07
C ASN A 506 1.18 -25.36 26.93
N LEU A 507 1.73 -24.69 25.91
CA LEU A 507 3.15 -24.72 25.62
C LEU A 507 3.87 -23.53 26.26
N GLU A 508 5.03 -23.80 26.85
CA GLU A 508 6.04 -22.80 27.20
C GLU A 508 7.37 -23.22 26.56
N THR A 509 7.89 -22.40 25.65
CA THR A 509 9.15 -22.67 24.96
C THR A 509 9.74 -21.36 24.43
N ALA A 510 11.03 -21.35 24.17
CA ALA A 510 11.73 -20.21 23.58
C ALA A 510 12.75 -20.67 22.55
N PHE A 511 13.02 -19.83 21.55
CA PHE A 511 14.03 -20.07 20.55
C PHE A 511 14.83 -18.79 20.29
N GLY A 512 16.15 -18.92 20.28
CA GLY A 512 17.07 -17.81 20.08
C GLY A 512 17.39 -17.56 18.62
N TYR A 513 17.74 -16.32 18.30
CA TYR A 513 18.25 -15.86 17.02
C TYR A 513 19.51 -15.03 17.28
N ARG A 514 20.63 -15.40 16.67
CA ARG A 514 21.90 -14.69 16.78
C ARG A 514 22.41 -14.33 15.39
N PHE A 515 22.73 -13.06 15.21
CA PHE A 515 23.21 -12.50 13.96
C PHE A 515 24.70 -12.18 14.08
N THR A 516 25.55 -12.94 13.38
CA THR A 516 27.02 -12.92 13.59
C THR A 516 27.70 -11.67 13.04
N ASP A 517 27.08 -11.03 12.05
CA ASP A 517 27.56 -9.82 11.37
C ASP A 517 27.17 -8.54 12.11
N THR A 518 25.97 -8.47 12.69
CA THR A 518 25.52 -7.30 13.46
C THR A 518 25.76 -7.42 14.97
N GLY A 519 25.94 -8.65 15.47
CA GLY A 519 26.04 -8.95 16.90
C GLY A 519 24.69 -8.94 17.63
N GLU A 520 23.59 -8.67 16.92
CA GLU A 520 22.25 -8.65 17.51
C GLU A 520 21.80 -10.05 17.92
N GLU A 521 21.05 -10.10 19.01
CA GLU A 521 20.48 -11.32 19.56
C GLU A 521 19.01 -11.08 19.91
N PHE A 522 18.17 -12.07 19.65
CA PHE A 522 16.75 -12.04 19.99
C PHE A 522 16.28 -13.39 20.50
N THR A 523 15.22 -13.37 21.32
CA THR A 523 14.49 -14.56 21.74
C THR A 523 13.03 -14.44 21.31
N MET A 524 12.54 -15.45 20.58
CA MET A 524 11.10 -15.65 20.38
C MET A 524 10.60 -16.64 21.44
N ARG A 525 9.72 -16.18 22.33
CA ARG A 525 9.10 -17.01 23.36
C ARG A 525 7.64 -17.27 23.05
N ILE A 526 7.21 -18.52 23.15
CA ILE A 526 5.80 -18.90 23.19
C ILE A 526 5.45 -19.21 24.64
N ARG A 527 4.42 -18.52 25.18
CA ARG A 527 3.87 -18.76 26.51
C ARG A 527 2.36 -18.82 26.41
N ARG A 528 1.80 -20.04 26.44
CA ARG A 528 0.35 -20.31 26.49
C ARG A 528 -0.44 -19.57 25.41
N GLY A 529 -0.10 -19.80 24.15
CA GLY A 529 -0.77 -19.12 23.03
C GLY A 529 -0.27 -17.72 22.70
N VAL A 530 0.74 -17.21 23.42
CA VAL A 530 1.30 -15.86 23.19
C VAL A 530 2.74 -15.95 22.71
N ALA A 531 3.04 -15.36 21.55
CA ALA A 531 4.41 -15.15 21.07
C ALA A 531 4.94 -13.79 21.53
N ILE A 532 6.20 -13.74 21.98
CA ILE A 532 6.87 -12.54 22.46
C ILE A 532 8.27 -12.51 21.87
N VAL A 533 8.65 -11.40 21.24
CA VAL A 533 10.03 -11.11 20.82
C VAL A 533 10.69 -10.22 21.86
N SER A 534 11.85 -10.63 22.36
CA SER A 534 12.70 -9.83 23.23
C SER A 534 14.13 -9.78 22.69
N GLU A 535 14.84 -8.68 22.96
CA GLU A 535 16.29 -8.60 22.71
C GLU A 535 17.06 -9.54 23.67
N GLY A 536 18.21 -10.02 23.20
CA GLY A 536 19.07 -10.96 23.90
C GLY A 536 18.62 -12.42 23.82
N LEU A 537 19.52 -13.32 24.23
CA LEU A 537 19.25 -14.76 24.35
C LEU A 537 18.81 -15.14 25.76
N SER A 538 17.66 -15.81 25.87
CA SER A 538 17.18 -16.40 27.13
C SER A 538 17.85 -17.74 27.41
N ASP A 539 18.19 -18.03 28.67
CA ASP A 539 18.93 -19.26 29.07
C ASP A 539 18.10 -20.55 28.92
N ASP A 540 16.78 -20.46 29.04
CA ASP A 540 15.82 -21.57 28.95
C ASP A 540 15.37 -21.87 27.50
N ARG A 541 16.02 -21.28 26.50
CA ARG A 541 15.70 -21.51 25.09
C ARG A 541 15.98 -22.96 24.67
N ALA A 542 15.12 -23.51 23.82
CA ALA A 542 15.24 -24.85 23.27
C ALA A 542 16.35 -24.98 22.20
N GLY A 543 16.82 -23.84 21.67
CA GLY A 543 17.87 -23.78 20.65
C GLY A 543 18.13 -22.35 20.20
N THR A 544 19.11 -22.18 19.31
CA THR A 544 19.48 -20.88 18.73
C THR A 544 19.75 -21.04 17.23
N LEU A 545 19.10 -20.22 16.40
CA LEU A 545 19.48 -20.05 14.99
C LEU A 545 20.63 -19.05 14.94
N ILE A 546 21.77 -19.46 14.41
CA ILE A 546 22.97 -18.64 14.25
C ILE A 546 23.18 -18.43 12.75
N THR A 547 23.20 -17.17 12.31
CA THR A 547 23.33 -16.82 10.89
C THR A 547 23.77 -15.37 10.72
N THR A 548 23.86 -14.87 9.48
CA THR A 548 24.02 -13.43 9.20
C THR A 548 22.66 -12.76 8.98
N SER A 549 22.60 -11.45 9.22
CA SER A 549 21.41 -10.63 8.96
C SER A 549 20.91 -10.83 7.52
N ARG A 550 21.80 -10.74 6.53
CA ARG A 550 21.49 -10.93 5.11
C ARG A 550 20.93 -12.32 4.81
N THR A 551 21.54 -13.39 5.33
CA THR A 551 21.05 -14.77 5.11
C THR A 551 19.64 -14.95 5.68
N PHE A 552 19.39 -14.43 6.87
CA PHE A 552 18.07 -14.50 7.48
C PHE A 552 17.01 -13.74 6.69
N LYS A 553 17.34 -12.52 6.24
CA LYS A 553 16.45 -11.71 5.40
C LYS A 553 16.15 -12.41 4.08
N GLU A 554 17.15 -12.99 3.40
CA GLU A 554 16.95 -13.82 2.21
C GLU A 554 15.98 -14.99 2.45
N ILE A 555 16.09 -15.66 3.60
CA ILE A 555 15.16 -16.74 3.97
C ILE A 555 13.76 -16.19 4.25
N ALA A 556 13.64 -15.13 5.04
CA ALA A 556 12.36 -14.53 5.43
C ALA A 556 11.57 -13.99 4.22
N MET A 557 12.28 -13.60 3.16
CA MET A 557 11.72 -13.15 1.88
C MET A 557 11.58 -14.26 0.84
N ASN A 558 11.80 -15.52 1.23
CA ASN A 558 11.70 -16.70 0.36
C ASN A 558 12.64 -16.68 -0.86
N ARG A 559 13.82 -16.06 -0.73
CA ARG A 559 14.90 -16.01 -1.75
C ARG A 559 15.93 -17.09 -1.55
N LEU A 560 16.14 -17.51 -0.30
CA LEU A 560 17.00 -18.60 0.06
C LEU A 560 16.18 -19.67 0.80
N LYS A 561 16.23 -20.90 0.32
CA LYS A 561 15.58 -22.02 1.02
C LYS A 561 16.36 -22.35 2.30
N PRO A 562 15.70 -22.52 3.47
CA PRO A 562 16.37 -22.89 4.71
C PRO A 562 17.26 -24.13 4.60
N ALA A 563 16.81 -25.16 3.88
CA ALA A 563 17.58 -26.38 3.65
C ALA A 563 18.87 -26.14 2.85
N ALA A 564 18.83 -25.22 1.87
CA ALA A 564 20.02 -24.84 1.10
C ALA A 564 20.99 -24.01 1.95
N ALA A 565 20.46 -23.10 2.77
CA ALA A 565 21.27 -22.33 3.73
C ALA A 565 21.97 -23.24 4.73
N LEU A 566 21.29 -24.29 5.21
CA LEU A 566 21.87 -25.27 6.13
C LEU A 566 22.97 -26.10 5.44
N ALA A 567 22.70 -26.60 4.24
CA ALA A 567 23.64 -27.43 3.49
C ALA A 567 24.93 -26.67 3.10
N THR A 568 24.83 -25.35 2.93
CA THR A 568 25.96 -24.46 2.59
C THR A 568 26.66 -23.88 3.83
N GLY A 569 26.20 -24.20 5.04
CA GLY A 569 26.77 -23.68 6.28
C GLY A 569 26.47 -22.20 6.55
N ARG A 570 25.50 -21.60 5.83
CA ARG A 570 25.06 -20.21 6.06
C ARG A 570 24.14 -20.07 7.29
N ILE A 571 23.55 -21.17 7.74
CA ILE A 571 22.86 -21.24 9.03
C ILE A 571 23.42 -22.38 9.87
N GLU A 572 23.54 -22.12 11.17
CA GLU A 572 23.82 -23.11 12.21
C GLU A 572 22.66 -23.12 13.21
N VAL A 573 22.35 -24.29 13.76
CA VAL A 573 21.25 -24.44 14.72
C VAL A 573 21.74 -25.15 15.98
N ASP A 574 22.00 -24.37 17.02
CA ASP A 574 22.21 -24.89 18.37
C ASP A 574 20.88 -25.46 18.89
N GLY A 575 20.92 -26.61 19.58
CA GLY A 575 19.74 -27.42 19.90
C GLY A 575 19.22 -28.30 18.76
N GLY A 576 19.79 -28.17 17.55
CA GLY A 576 19.54 -29.04 16.40
C GLY A 576 18.35 -28.65 15.53
N VAL A 577 18.42 -29.01 14.24
CA VAL A 577 17.43 -28.64 13.20
C VAL A 577 16.01 -29.09 13.55
N THR A 578 15.85 -30.24 14.21
CA THR A 578 14.53 -30.73 14.65
C THR A 578 13.87 -29.78 15.66
N ALA A 579 14.63 -29.13 16.53
CA ALA A 579 14.11 -28.15 17.47
C ALA A 579 13.60 -26.89 16.74
N LEU A 580 14.39 -26.38 15.79
CA LEU A 580 14.00 -25.25 14.94
C LEU A 580 12.74 -25.55 14.13
N THR A 581 12.70 -26.69 13.41
CA THR A 581 11.54 -27.07 12.60
C THR A 581 10.29 -27.24 13.44
N ARG A 582 10.40 -27.84 14.63
CA ARG A 582 9.28 -27.95 15.56
C ARG A 582 8.80 -26.57 16.01
N PHE A 583 9.72 -25.69 16.38
CA PHE A 583 9.41 -24.34 16.84
C PHE A 583 8.72 -23.52 15.75
N LEU A 584 9.25 -23.54 14.52
CA LEU A 584 8.64 -22.85 13.38
C LEU A 584 7.28 -23.46 12.98
N GLY A 585 7.05 -24.75 13.24
CA GLY A 585 5.77 -25.41 12.99
C GLY A 585 4.59 -24.90 13.83
N TYR A 586 4.85 -24.06 14.84
CA TYR A 586 3.82 -23.37 15.61
C TYR A 586 3.30 -22.10 14.93
N PHE A 587 3.92 -21.67 13.84
CA PHE A 587 3.54 -20.48 13.10
C PHE A 587 2.93 -20.84 11.75
N ASP A 588 2.05 -20.00 11.22
CA ASP A 588 1.56 -20.10 9.86
C ASP A 588 2.70 -19.90 8.85
N PRO A 589 2.71 -20.67 7.75
CA PRO A 589 3.69 -20.49 6.69
C PRO A 589 3.47 -19.15 5.97
N ARG A 590 4.56 -18.59 5.45
CA ARG A 590 4.56 -17.35 4.66
C ARG A 590 4.80 -17.61 3.17
#